data_AF-A0A7Z9GLG3-F1
#
_entry.id   AF-A0A7Z9GLG3-F1
#
_cell.length_a   1.000
_cell.length_b   1.000
_cell.length_c   1.000
_cell.angle_alpha   90.00
_cell.angle_beta   90.00
_cell.angle_gamma   90.00
#
_symmetry.space_group_name_H-M   'P 1'
#
loop_
_entity.id
_entity.type
_entity.pdbx_description
1 polymer ?
#
loop_
_entity_poly.entity_id
_entity_poly.type
_entity_poly.pdbx_seq_one_letter_code
_entity_poly.pdbx_strand_id
1 'polypeptide(L)'
;MVFLKRQLPLVVTFCMGVVFSMQYYVPHPTSEALLKNASNWMIIIGGFALILGLVSLIQLHMHRIQRNVEGWGYSAVLFAAMFAMVIAGIWASGENVDSERALTGYGWAYSYAMVPLQGTMFSLLAFFVASAAYRAFRARTKEAALLLIAAILMMWGRVPLGEYLWAFSGDIAQWILNVINSSVRRAILIGISLGVVALSIKIIFGIERTYLGGGKE
;
A
#
# COMPACT_ATOMS: atom_id res chain seq x y z
N MET A 1 7.27 39.29 -2.01
CA MET A 1 7.56 38.57 -0.73
C MET A 1 8.04 37.14 -1.01
N VAL A 2 9.20 36.98 -1.66
CA VAL A 2 9.78 35.66 -1.98
C VAL A 2 10.33 34.98 -0.74
N PHE A 3 10.85 35.76 0.21
CA PHE A 3 11.37 35.27 1.49
C PHE A 3 10.31 34.50 2.29
N LEU A 4 9.16 35.12 2.57
CA LEU A 4 8.10 34.51 3.38
C LEU A 4 7.46 33.27 2.72
N LYS A 5 7.29 33.28 1.39
CA LYS A 5 6.57 32.22 0.68
C LYS A 5 7.47 31.06 0.25
N ARG A 6 8.78 31.28 0.11
CA ARG A 6 9.71 30.28 -0.45
C ARG A 6 10.89 29.97 0.46
N GLN A 7 11.55 30.98 1.02
CA GLN A 7 12.76 30.75 1.82
C GLN A 7 12.44 30.32 3.24
N LEU A 8 11.42 30.91 3.88
CA LEU A 8 11.01 30.55 5.24
C LEU A 8 10.58 29.07 5.34
N PRO A 9 9.69 28.54 4.47
CA PRO A 9 9.34 27.12 4.51
C PRO A 9 10.53 26.19 4.32
N LEU A 10 11.46 26.53 3.41
CA LEU A 10 12.67 25.73 3.16
C LEU A 10 13.59 25.69 4.38
N VAL A 11 13.78 26.82 5.06
CA VAL A 11 14.56 26.89 6.30
C VAL A 11 13.90 26.05 7.39
N VAL A 12 12.57 26.14 7.53
CA VAL A 12 11.84 25.30 8.50
C VAL A 12 11.97 23.81 8.16
N THR A 13 11.79 23.41 6.89
CA THR A 13 11.95 22.02 6.46
C THR A 13 13.37 21.51 6.72
N PHE A 14 14.39 22.31 6.42
CA PHE A 14 15.78 21.97 6.68
C PHE A 14 16.04 21.74 8.19
N CYS A 15 15.66 22.71 9.03
CA CYS A 15 15.86 22.62 10.47
C CYS A 15 15.10 21.42 11.07
N MET A 16 13.83 21.25 10.73
CA MET A 16 13.03 20.11 11.21
C MET A 16 13.60 18.79 10.71
N GLY A 17 14.01 18.71 9.44
CA GLY A 17 14.62 17.52 8.87
C GLY A 17 15.89 17.08 9.59
N VAL A 18 16.80 18.02 9.86
CA VAL A 18 18.04 17.75 10.59
C VAL A 18 17.76 17.36 12.04
N VAL A 19 16.88 18.10 12.73
CA VAL A 19 16.50 17.81 14.12
C VAL A 19 15.90 16.41 14.23
N PHE A 20 14.90 16.06 13.43
CA PHE A 20 14.26 14.73 13.50
C PHE A 20 15.17 13.58 13.04
N SER A 21 16.12 13.86 12.14
CA SER A 21 17.13 12.87 11.74
C SER A 21 18.09 12.55 12.89
N MET A 22 18.54 13.55 13.66
CA MET A 22 19.42 13.36 14.81
C MET A 22 18.68 12.79 16.02
N GLN A 23 17.47 13.29 16.25
CA GLN A 23 16.56 12.92 17.33
C GLN A 23 16.34 11.40 17.45
N TYR A 24 16.28 10.68 16.34
CA TYR A 24 16.12 9.22 16.33
C TYR A 24 17.25 8.45 17.04
N TYR A 25 18.47 9.02 17.08
CA TYR A 25 19.66 8.38 17.62
C TYR A 25 19.99 8.80 19.06
N VAL A 26 19.21 9.69 19.68
CA VAL A 26 19.48 10.24 21.02
C VAL A 26 18.49 9.65 22.05
N PRO A 27 18.90 8.69 22.91
CA PRO A 27 18.02 8.10 23.93
C PRO A 27 17.95 8.98 25.19
N HIS A 28 17.37 10.17 25.07
CA HIS A 28 17.18 11.10 26.19
C HIS A 28 15.69 11.45 26.36
N PRO A 29 15.18 11.63 27.60
CA PRO A 29 13.75 11.88 27.84
C PRO A 29 13.16 13.09 27.09
N THR A 30 13.93 14.17 26.94
CA THR A 30 13.50 15.34 26.16
C THR A 30 13.42 15.05 24.68
N SER A 31 14.31 14.20 24.18
CA SER A 31 14.28 13.69 22.81
C SER A 31 12.99 12.89 22.63
N GLU A 32 12.72 11.87 23.45
CA GLU A 32 11.51 11.06 23.32
C GLU A 32 10.21 11.88 23.39
N ALA A 33 10.18 12.92 24.22
CA ALA A 33 9.06 13.86 24.29
C ALA A 33 8.84 14.64 22.98
N LEU A 34 9.92 15.09 22.32
CA LEU A 34 9.84 15.74 21.01
C LEU A 34 9.28 14.80 19.95
N LEU A 35 9.78 13.55 19.89
CA LEU A 35 9.27 12.54 18.95
C LEU A 35 7.78 12.26 19.19
N LYS A 36 7.39 12.05 20.45
CA LYS A 36 5.98 11.81 20.83
C LYS A 36 5.07 12.96 20.40
N ASN A 37 5.48 14.21 20.63
CA ASN A 37 4.72 15.38 20.22
C ASN A 37 4.58 15.49 18.70
N ALA A 38 5.68 15.25 17.98
CA ALA A 38 5.67 15.25 16.51
C ALA A 38 4.79 14.13 15.94
N SER A 39 4.84 12.92 16.53
CA SER A 39 3.96 11.81 16.17
C SER A 39 2.49 12.16 16.42
N ASN A 40 2.16 12.80 17.54
CA ASN A 40 0.81 13.27 17.81
C ASN A 40 0.34 14.28 16.76
N TRP A 41 1.18 15.24 16.37
CA TRP A 41 0.85 16.17 15.28
C TRP A 41 0.64 15.44 13.96
N MET A 42 1.47 14.43 13.65
CA MET A 42 1.33 13.62 12.44
C MET A 42 0.01 12.83 12.44
N ILE A 43 -0.43 12.30 13.58
CA ILE A 43 -1.74 11.64 13.72
C ILE A 43 -2.88 12.64 13.48
N ILE A 44 -2.79 13.84 14.06
CA ILE A 44 -3.79 14.91 13.86
C ILE A 44 -3.86 15.31 12.38
N ILE A 45 -2.72 15.57 11.75
CA ILE A 45 -2.62 15.87 10.31
C ILE A 45 -3.17 14.71 9.48
N GLY A 46 -2.86 13.47 9.86
CA GLY A 46 -3.39 12.25 9.23
C GLY A 46 -4.92 12.17 9.30
N GLY A 47 -5.52 12.54 10.43
CA GLY A 47 -6.97 12.65 10.57
C GLY A 47 -7.59 13.65 9.58
N PHE A 48 -7.00 14.84 9.43
CA PHE A 48 -7.42 15.82 8.43
C PHE A 48 -7.20 15.32 6.99
N ALA A 49 -6.08 14.62 6.74
CA ALA A 49 -5.78 14.04 5.44
C ALA A 49 -6.80 12.96 5.04
N LEU A 50 -7.28 12.15 5.99
CA LEU A 50 -8.37 11.20 5.75
C LEU A 50 -9.67 11.89 5.34
N ILE A 51 -10.02 13.00 5.99
CA ILE A 51 -11.19 13.80 5.62
C ILE A 51 -11.03 14.37 4.20
N LEU A 52 -9.87 14.93 3.89
CA LEU A 52 -9.58 15.44 2.54
C LEU A 52 -9.63 14.32 1.48
N GLY A 53 -9.11 13.14 1.81
CA GLY A 53 -9.19 11.96 0.95
C GLY A 53 -10.63 11.52 0.68
N LEU A 54 -11.47 11.50 1.71
CA LEU A 54 -12.90 11.20 1.59
C LEU A 54 -13.62 12.25 0.74
N VAL A 55 -13.39 13.54 1.00
CA VAL A 55 -13.97 14.63 0.22
C VAL A 55 -13.54 14.55 -1.24
N SER A 56 -12.26 14.29 -1.51
CA SER A 56 -11.74 14.11 -2.88
C SER A 56 -12.40 12.93 -3.59
N LEU A 57 -12.61 11.81 -2.90
CA LEU A 57 -13.31 10.64 -3.45
C LEU A 57 -14.76 10.99 -3.80
N ILE A 58 -15.48 11.64 -2.87
CA ILE A 58 -16.87 12.05 -3.06
C ILE A 58 -16.96 13.01 -4.26
N GLN A 59 -16.12 14.05 -4.31
CA GLN A 59 -16.12 15.03 -5.41
C GLN A 59 -15.86 14.36 -6.76
N LEU A 60 -14.85 13.47 -6.84
CA LEU A 60 -14.51 12.76 -8.06
C LEU A 60 -15.69 11.90 -8.57
N HIS A 61 -16.28 11.09 -7.70
CA HIS A 61 -17.37 10.20 -8.08
C HIS A 61 -18.70 10.92 -8.28
N MET A 62 -18.98 11.99 -7.52
CA MET A 62 -20.15 12.84 -7.72
C MET A 62 -20.10 13.55 -9.07
N HIS A 63 -18.94 14.10 -9.44
CA HIS A 63 -18.74 14.74 -10.75
C HIS A 63 -18.95 13.76 -11.91
N ARG A 64 -18.51 12.50 -11.76
CA ARG A 64 -18.75 11.44 -12.74
C ARG A 64 -20.25 11.15 -12.92
N ILE A 65 -21.00 11.08 -11.82
CA ILE A 65 -22.46 10.85 -11.85
C ILE A 65 -23.17 12.04 -12.51
N GLN A 66 -22.87 13.27 -12.08
CA GLN A 66 -23.51 14.49 -12.63
C GLN A 66 -23.25 14.67 -14.12
N ARG A 67 -22.05 14.31 -14.59
CA ARG A 67 -21.68 14.39 -16.00
C ARG A 67 -22.03 13.16 -16.82
N ASN A 68 -22.67 12.15 -16.23
CA ASN A 68 -23.04 10.89 -16.89
C ASN A 68 -21.88 10.28 -17.71
N VAL A 69 -20.66 10.33 -17.16
CA VAL A 69 -19.50 9.74 -17.85
C VAL A 69 -19.65 8.22 -17.94
N GLU A 70 -18.99 7.62 -18.92
CA GLU A 70 -19.01 6.16 -19.08
C GLU A 70 -18.59 5.46 -17.77
N GLY A 71 -19.39 4.47 -17.34
CA GLY A 71 -19.18 3.78 -16.06
C GLY A 71 -19.65 4.54 -14.81
N TRP A 72 -20.49 5.59 -14.94
CA TRP A 72 -21.05 6.31 -13.78
C TRP A 72 -21.77 5.40 -12.78
N GLY A 73 -22.42 4.31 -13.26
CA GLY A 73 -23.14 3.36 -12.42
C GLY A 73 -22.25 2.75 -11.32
N TYR A 74 -20.97 2.49 -11.61
CA TYR A 74 -20.01 2.01 -10.61
C TYR A 74 -19.76 3.03 -9.50
N SER A 75 -19.89 4.33 -9.80
CA SER A 75 -19.76 5.39 -8.79
C SER A 75 -20.95 5.39 -7.84
N ALA A 76 -22.17 5.09 -8.32
CA ALA A 76 -23.35 4.94 -7.48
C ALA A 76 -23.22 3.71 -6.56
N VAL A 77 -22.72 2.58 -7.08
CA VAL A 77 -22.44 1.38 -6.29
C VAL A 77 -21.40 1.66 -5.20
N LEU A 78 -20.35 2.43 -5.51
CA LEU A 78 -19.35 2.86 -4.53
C LEU A 78 -19.99 3.63 -3.38
N PHE A 79 -20.84 4.61 -3.67
CA PHE A 79 -21.52 5.38 -2.62
C PHE A 79 -22.44 4.49 -1.77
N ALA A 80 -23.24 3.63 -2.40
CA ALA A 80 -24.12 2.71 -1.68
C ALA A 80 -23.32 1.79 -0.74
N ALA A 81 -22.23 1.19 -1.23
CA ALA A 81 -21.37 0.32 -0.43
C ALA A 81 -20.66 1.09 0.71
N MET A 82 -20.18 2.31 0.43
CA MET A 82 -19.53 3.17 1.43
C MET A 82 -20.49 3.49 2.58
N PHE A 83 -21.70 3.97 2.28
CA PHE A 83 -22.70 4.27 3.31
C PHE A 83 -23.19 3.03 4.05
N ALA A 84 -23.40 1.92 3.34
CA ALA A 84 -23.77 0.64 3.96
C ALA A 84 -22.72 0.19 4.99
N MET A 85 -21.43 0.27 4.64
CA MET A 85 -20.35 -0.10 5.56
C MET A 85 -20.21 0.84 6.75
N VAL A 86 -20.39 2.15 6.55
CA VAL A 86 -20.37 3.13 7.65
C VAL A 86 -21.53 2.88 8.62
N ILE A 87 -22.75 2.68 8.11
CA ILE A 87 -23.93 2.41 8.94
C ILE A 87 -23.75 1.09 9.70
N ALA A 88 -23.32 0.03 9.02
CA ALA A 88 -23.06 -1.27 9.64
C ALA A 88 -21.96 -1.18 10.72
N GLY A 89 -20.90 -0.40 10.46
CA GLY A 89 -19.82 -0.16 11.41
C GLY A 89 -20.27 0.61 12.65
N ILE A 90 -21.09 1.66 12.48
CA ILE A 90 -21.64 2.44 13.60
C ILE A 90 -22.55 1.56 14.47
N TRP A 91 -23.42 0.75 13.87
CA TRP A 91 -24.28 -0.18 14.63
C TRP A 91 -23.48 -1.26 15.36
N ALA A 92 -22.38 -1.71 14.78
CA ALA A 92 -21.49 -2.70 15.38
C ALA A 92 -20.44 -2.10 16.33
N SER A 93 -20.48 -0.79 16.62
CA SER A 93 -19.42 -0.07 17.36
C SER A 93 -18.00 -0.29 16.81
N GLY A 94 -17.88 -0.62 15.51
CA GLY A 94 -16.62 -0.93 14.84
C GLY A 94 -16.10 -2.36 15.06
N GLU A 95 -16.82 -3.21 15.77
CA GLU A 95 -16.40 -4.60 16.04
C GLU A 95 -16.85 -5.55 14.93
N ASN A 96 -15.96 -6.47 14.52
CA ASN A 96 -16.29 -7.51 13.53
C ASN A 96 -17.11 -8.65 14.13
N VAL A 97 -17.00 -8.84 15.44
CA VAL A 97 -17.59 -9.95 16.18
C VAL A 97 -18.18 -9.36 17.45
N ASP A 98 -19.43 -9.68 17.74
CA ASP A 98 -20.13 -9.22 18.94
C ASP A 98 -19.69 -10.02 20.17
N SER A 99 -20.16 -9.59 21.35
CA SER A 99 -19.90 -10.19 22.67
C SER A 99 -20.20 -11.69 22.73
N GLU A 100 -21.18 -12.17 21.95
CA GLU A 100 -21.57 -13.59 21.86
C GLU A 100 -20.78 -14.40 20.81
N ARG A 101 -19.70 -13.83 20.27
CA ARG A 101 -18.91 -14.39 19.16
C ARG A 101 -19.66 -14.54 17.83
N ALA A 102 -20.81 -13.90 17.68
CA ALA A 102 -21.53 -13.81 16.41
C ALA A 102 -20.94 -12.70 15.52
N LEU A 103 -20.98 -12.88 14.19
CA LEU A 103 -20.58 -11.84 13.25
C LEU A 103 -21.56 -10.67 13.33
N THR A 104 -21.04 -9.46 13.52
CA THR A 104 -21.84 -8.24 13.42
C THR A 104 -22.23 -7.97 11.96
N GLY A 105 -23.17 -7.06 11.71
CA GLY A 105 -23.48 -6.63 10.34
C GLY A 105 -22.25 -6.11 9.58
N TYR A 106 -21.33 -5.44 10.29
CA TYR A 106 -20.04 -5.02 9.75
C TYR A 106 -19.12 -6.21 9.44
N GLY A 107 -18.96 -7.14 10.38
CA GLY A 107 -18.15 -8.33 10.20
C GLY A 107 -18.64 -9.26 9.08
N TRP A 108 -19.96 -9.37 8.91
CA TRP A 108 -20.57 -10.12 7.80
C TRP A 108 -20.26 -9.46 6.46
N ALA A 109 -20.48 -8.15 6.32
CA ALA A 109 -20.19 -7.42 5.10
C ALA A 109 -18.69 -7.46 4.76
N TYR A 110 -17.82 -7.38 5.77
CA TYR A 110 -16.38 -7.56 5.59
C TYR A 110 -16.05 -8.97 5.08
N SER A 111 -16.53 -10.01 5.77
CA SER A 111 -16.13 -11.40 5.49
C SER A 111 -16.76 -11.97 4.21
N TYR A 112 -17.96 -11.53 3.85
CA TYR A 112 -18.72 -12.10 2.73
C TYR A 112 -18.90 -11.16 1.54
N ALA A 113 -18.60 -9.86 1.67
CA ALA A 113 -18.52 -8.97 0.52
C ALA A 113 -17.08 -8.53 0.24
N MET A 114 -16.42 -7.88 1.20
CA MET A 114 -15.08 -7.31 0.96
C MET A 114 -14.02 -8.39 0.67
N VAL A 115 -13.94 -9.45 1.48
CA VAL A 115 -12.93 -10.51 1.31
C VAL A 115 -13.07 -11.24 -0.03
N PRO A 116 -14.27 -11.69 -0.46
CA PRO A 116 -14.43 -12.30 -1.78
C PRO A 116 -14.15 -11.33 -2.93
N LEU A 117 -14.55 -10.06 -2.85
CA LEU A 117 -14.25 -9.05 -3.87
C LEU A 117 -12.74 -8.80 -4.02
N GLN A 118 -11.99 -8.78 -2.92
CA GLN A 118 -10.53 -8.76 -2.99
C GLN A 118 -9.97 -10.04 -3.61
N GLY A 119 -10.58 -11.18 -3.28
CA GLY A 119 -10.28 -12.47 -3.89
C GLY A 119 -10.45 -12.45 -5.41
N THR A 120 -11.53 -11.89 -5.95
CA THR A 120 -11.75 -11.81 -7.40
C THR A 120 -10.70 -10.93 -8.09
N MET A 121 -10.35 -9.78 -7.50
CA MET A 121 -9.26 -8.96 -8.00
C MET A 121 -7.92 -9.70 -8.01
N PHE A 122 -7.62 -10.45 -6.94
CA PHE A 122 -6.40 -11.26 -6.86
C PHE A 122 -6.41 -12.43 -7.87
N SER A 123 -7.54 -13.10 -8.06
CA SER A 123 -7.70 -14.16 -9.06
C SER A 123 -7.49 -13.65 -10.48
N LEU A 124 -7.99 -12.45 -10.81
CA LEU A 124 -7.74 -11.82 -12.12
C LEU A 124 -6.25 -11.52 -12.31
N LEU A 125 -5.57 -11.03 -11.28
CA LEU A 125 -4.12 -10.82 -11.33
C LEU A 125 -3.38 -12.12 -11.62
N ALA A 126 -3.76 -13.24 -11.00
CA ALA A 126 -3.15 -14.54 -11.28
C ALA A 126 -3.27 -14.93 -12.76
N PHE A 127 -4.45 -14.75 -13.37
CA PHE A 127 -4.65 -15.02 -14.80
C PHE A 127 -3.81 -14.09 -15.68
N PHE A 128 -3.78 -12.79 -15.41
CA PHE A 128 -2.98 -11.84 -16.18
C PHE A 128 -1.48 -12.10 -16.03
N VAL A 129 -1.01 -12.42 -14.82
CA VAL A 129 0.38 -12.82 -14.57
C VAL A 129 0.70 -14.09 -15.34
N ALA A 130 -0.15 -15.12 -15.30
CA ALA A 130 0.06 -16.35 -16.07
C ALA A 130 0.09 -16.10 -17.58
N SER A 131 -0.80 -15.27 -18.12
CA SER A 131 -0.83 -14.90 -19.54
C SER A 131 0.38 -14.07 -19.97
N ALA A 132 0.79 -13.09 -19.14
CA ALA A 132 1.99 -12.29 -19.37
C ALA A 132 3.25 -13.16 -19.29
N ALA A 133 3.33 -14.03 -18.27
CA ALA A 133 4.37 -15.03 -18.08
C ALA A 133 4.46 -15.94 -19.30
N TYR A 134 3.36 -16.55 -19.78
CA TYR A 134 3.39 -17.42 -20.96
C TYR A 134 3.90 -16.69 -22.21
N ARG A 135 3.47 -15.43 -22.42
CA ARG A 135 3.97 -14.60 -23.54
C ARG A 135 5.45 -14.22 -23.39
N ALA A 136 5.91 -13.94 -22.17
CA ALA A 136 7.30 -13.57 -21.87
C ALA A 136 8.26 -14.79 -21.79
N PHE A 137 7.75 -15.95 -21.38
CA PHE A 137 8.49 -17.20 -21.19
C PHE A 137 8.48 -18.11 -22.42
N ARG A 138 8.03 -17.63 -23.59
CA ARG A 138 8.40 -18.30 -24.85
C ARG A 138 9.92 -18.29 -24.90
N ALA A 139 10.54 -19.42 -24.59
CA ALA A 139 11.97 -19.57 -24.29
C ALA A 139 12.84 -19.06 -25.45
N ARG A 140 13.08 -17.75 -25.45
CA ARG A 140 13.86 -17.02 -26.46
C ARG A 140 15.21 -16.60 -25.90
N THR A 141 15.37 -16.58 -24.57
CA THR A 141 16.63 -16.24 -23.89
C THR A 141 16.89 -17.19 -22.71
N LYS A 142 18.15 -17.26 -22.28
CA LYS A 142 18.60 -18.13 -21.17
C LYS A 142 17.93 -17.73 -19.85
N GLU A 143 17.70 -16.44 -19.66
CA GLU A 143 17.05 -15.88 -18.47
C GLU A 143 15.57 -16.27 -18.42
N ALA A 144 14.86 -16.17 -19.55
CA ALA A 144 13.46 -16.58 -19.63
C ALA A 144 13.29 -18.09 -19.39
N ALA A 145 14.23 -18.91 -19.86
CA ALA A 145 14.23 -20.35 -19.60
C ALA A 145 14.42 -20.67 -18.11
N LEU A 146 15.33 -19.96 -17.43
CA LEU A 146 15.56 -20.14 -15.99
C LEU A 146 14.30 -19.77 -15.17
N LEU A 147 13.65 -18.67 -15.52
CA LEU A 147 12.39 -18.25 -14.89
C LEU A 147 11.25 -19.25 -15.16
N LEU A 148 11.17 -19.80 -16.38
CA LEU A 148 10.19 -20.83 -16.73
C LEU A 148 10.38 -22.10 -15.90
N ILE A 149 11.63 -22.58 -15.75
CA ILE A 149 11.94 -23.74 -14.91
C ILE A 149 11.56 -23.48 -13.46
N ALA A 150 11.93 -22.31 -12.91
CA ALA A 150 11.57 -21.94 -11.55
C ALA A 150 10.04 -21.88 -11.35
N ALA A 151 9.30 -21.35 -12.33
CA ALA A 151 7.84 -21.30 -12.29
C ALA A 151 7.20 -22.70 -12.31
N ILE A 152 7.72 -23.62 -13.14
CA ILE A 152 7.23 -25.01 -13.19
C ILE A 152 7.46 -25.71 -11.85
N LEU A 153 8.67 -25.59 -11.27
CA LEU A 153 9.00 -26.16 -9.97
C LEU A 153 8.10 -25.58 -8.85
N MET A 154 7.85 -24.27 -8.89
CA MET A 154 6.96 -23.59 -7.94
C MET A 154 5.51 -24.06 -8.05
N MET A 155 4.98 -24.18 -9.27
CA MET A 155 3.61 -24.67 -9.49
C MET A 155 3.47 -26.13 -9.06
N TRP A 156 4.46 -26.98 -9.35
CA TRP A 156 4.44 -28.38 -8.94
C TRP A 156 4.44 -28.53 -7.42
N GLY A 157 5.33 -27.85 -6.72
CA GLY A 157 5.46 -27.96 -5.26
C GLY A 157 4.34 -27.29 -4.44
N ARG A 158 3.39 -26.60 -5.08
CA ARG A 158 2.26 -25.95 -4.42
C ARG A 158 0.91 -26.63 -4.68
N VAL A 159 0.88 -27.66 -5.52
CA VAL A 159 -0.32 -28.46 -5.79
C VAL A 159 -0.26 -29.74 -4.95
N PRO A 160 -1.35 -30.13 -4.24
CA PRO A 160 -1.36 -31.34 -3.41
C PRO A 160 -0.98 -32.64 -4.16
N LEU A 161 -1.31 -32.74 -5.45
CA LEU A 161 -0.89 -33.85 -6.33
C LEU A 161 0.63 -33.89 -6.57
N GLY A 162 1.31 -32.76 -6.46
CA GLY A 162 2.75 -32.65 -6.71
C GLY A 162 3.57 -33.41 -5.67
N GLU A 163 3.19 -33.32 -4.39
CA GLU A 163 3.82 -34.06 -3.30
C GLU A 163 3.60 -35.57 -3.42
N TYR A 164 2.42 -36.00 -3.90
CA TYR A 164 2.13 -37.42 -4.10
C TYR A 164 3.02 -38.06 -5.17
N LEU A 165 3.32 -37.33 -6.25
CA LEU A 165 4.19 -37.80 -7.34
C LEU A 165 5.68 -37.64 -7.00
N TRP A 166 6.03 -36.57 -6.29
CA TRP A 166 7.41 -36.28 -5.89
C TRP A 166 7.44 -35.55 -4.55
N ALA A 167 7.78 -36.27 -3.50
CA ALA A 167 7.75 -35.80 -2.11
C ALA A 167 8.60 -34.52 -1.86
N PHE A 168 9.71 -34.35 -2.57
CA PHE A 168 10.59 -33.18 -2.42
C PHE A 168 10.11 -31.92 -3.15
N SER A 169 9.03 -32.00 -3.92
CA SER A 169 8.52 -30.85 -4.68
C SER A 169 8.11 -29.68 -3.77
N GLY A 170 7.49 -29.98 -2.62
CA GLY A 170 7.15 -28.99 -1.59
C GLY A 170 8.38 -28.30 -1.00
N ASP A 171 9.42 -29.06 -0.67
CA ASP A 171 10.67 -28.54 -0.09
C ASP A 171 11.39 -27.58 -1.04
N ILE A 172 11.46 -27.92 -2.33
CA ILE A 172 12.05 -27.03 -3.35
C ILE A 172 11.24 -25.74 -3.46
N ALA A 173 9.92 -25.85 -3.48
CA ALA A 173 9.05 -24.67 -3.56
C ALA A 173 9.21 -23.77 -2.32
N GLN A 174 9.31 -24.36 -1.13
CA GLN A 174 9.58 -23.65 0.11
C GLN A 174 10.97 -23.01 0.10
N TRP A 175 11.99 -23.71 -0.39
CA TRP A 175 13.34 -23.16 -0.51
C TRP A 175 13.39 -21.95 -1.45
N ILE A 176 12.74 -22.02 -2.62
CA ILE A 176 12.65 -20.88 -3.55
C ILE A 176 12.01 -19.67 -2.86
N LEU A 177 10.96 -19.87 -2.06
CA LEU A 177 10.28 -18.76 -1.39
C LEU A 177 11.06 -18.22 -0.18
N ASN A 178 11.57 -19.10 0.66
CA ASN A 178 12.20 -18.72 1.92
C ASN A 178 13.63 -18.21 1.72
N VAL A 179 14.31 -18.61 0.64
CA VAL A 179 15.68 -18.17 0.35
C VAL A 179 15.68 -17.16 -0.80
N ILE A 180 15.27 -17.52 -2.00
CA ILE A 180 15.39 -16.65 -3.19
C ILE A 180 14.41 -15.48 -3.10
N ASN A 181 13.11 -15.76 -2.97
CA ASN A 181 12.09 -14.72 -2.95
C ASN A 181 12.27 -13.79 -1.76
N SER A 182 12.53 -14.33 -0.56
CA SER A 182 12.78 -13.53 0.63
C SER A 182 14.01 -12.61 0.46
N SER A 183 15.08 -13.08 -0.18
CA SER A 183 16.28 -12.28 -0.46
C SER A 183 15.97 -11.16 -1.45
N VAL A 184 15.27 -11.46 -2.55
CA VAL A 184 14.84 -10.46 -3.53
C VAL A 184 13.90 -9.43 -2.90
N ARG A 185 12.92 -9.87 -2.12
CA ARG A 185 12.00 -8.98 -1.39
C ARG A 185 12.76 -8.05 -0.45
N ARG A 186 13.74 -8.57 0.30
CA ARG A 186 14.61 -7.75 1.16
C ARG A 186 15.44 -6.76 0.34
N ALA A 187 16.02 -7.18 -0.78
CA ALA A 187 16.77 -6.29 -1.66
C ALA A 187 15.90 -5.16 -2.23
N ILE A 188 14.68 -5.47 -2.66
CA ILE A 188 13.69 -4.47 -3.12
C ILE A 188 13.33 -3.52 -1.97
N LEU A 189 13.05 -4.04 -0.78
CA LEU A 189 12.73 -3.22 0.38
C LEU A 189 13.88 -2.29 0.76
N ILE A 190 15.13 -2.77 0.73
CA ILE A 190 16.32 -1.95 0.95
C ILE A 190 16.44 -0.88 -0.13
N GLY A 191 16.25 -1.24 -1.41
CA GLY A 191 16.29 -0.30 -2.53
C GLY A 191 15.23 0.80 -2.43
N ILE A 192 13.98 0.44 -2.09
CA ILE A 192 12.89 1.39 -1.85
C ILE A 192 13.24 2.28 -0.66
N SER A 193 13.72 1.70 0.45
CA SER A 193 14.07 2.46 1.65
C SER A 193 15.19 3.48 1.37
N LEU A 194 16.24 3.07 0.65
CA LEU A 194 17.31 3.96 0.22
C LEU A 194 16.79 5.05 -0.74
N GLY A 195 15.86 4.70 -1.64
CA GLY A 195 15.19 5.67 -2.51
C GLY A 195 14.39 6.72 -1.72
N VAL A 196 13.66 6.30 -0.69
CA VAL A 196 12.92 7.20 0.21
C VAL A 196 13.87 8.07 1.04
N VAL A 197 14.99 7.53 1.52
CA VAL A 197 16.03 8.32 2.21
C VAL A 197 16.63 9.36 1.27
N ALA A 198 16.97 8.99 0.04
CA ALA A 198 17.51 9.92 -0.95
C ALA A 198 16.52 11.04 -1.30
N LEU A 199 15.23 10.71 -1.46
CA LEU A 199 14.16 11.69 -1.64
C LEU A 199 14.02 12.62 -0.43
N SER A 200 14.05 12.06 0.78
CA SER A 200 13.96 12.84 2.02
C SER A 200 15.12 13.82 2.15
N ILE A 201 16.35 13.40 1.83
CA ILE A 201 17.52 14.28 1.79
C ILE A 201 17.31 15.43 0.79
N LYS A 202 16.85 15.12 -0.43
CA LYS A 202 16.55 16.16 -1.45
C LYS A 202 15.51 17.17 -0.96
N ILE A 203 14.49 16.72 -0.22
CA ILE A 203 13.47 17.59 0.37
C ILE A 203 14.07 18.45 1.48
N ILE A 204 14.85 17.86 2.40
CA ILE A 204 15.50 18.57 3.52
C ILE A 204 16.43 19.68 3.02
N PHE A 205 17.26 19.38 2.00
CA PHE A 205 18.13 20.37 1.37
C PHE A 205 17.40 21.31 0.40
N GLY A 206 16.09 21.15 0.23
CA GLY A 206 15.29 22.02 -0.63
C GLY A 206 15.64 21.93 -2.11
N ILE A 207 16.23 20.81 -2.55
CA ILE A 207 16.46 20.49 -3.96
C ILE A 207 15.11 20.13 -4.60
N GLU A 208 14.29 19.36 -3.88
CA GLU A 208 12.95 18.95 -4.32
C GLU A 208 11.88 19.74 -3.58
N ARG A 209 11.15 20.60 -4.30
CA ARG A 209 10.22 21.61 -3.74
C ARG A 209 8.76 21.35 -4.11
N THR A 210 8.45 20.17 -4.62
CA THR A 210 7.12 19.81 -5.14
C THR A 210 6.01 20.02 -4.09
N TYR A 211 6.34 19.87 -2.81
CA TYR A 211 5.42 20.06 -1.69
C TYR A 211 5.05 21.52 -1.39
N LEU A 212 5.78 22.50 -1.94
CA LEU A 212 5.50 23.93 -1.75
C LEU A 212 4.44 24.47 -2.73
N GLY A 213 3.85 23.61 -3.55
CA GLY A 213 2.90 24.00 -4.59
C GLY A 213 3.61 24.77 -5.71
N GLY A 214 4.32 24.04 -6.57
CA GLY A 214 5.03 24.61 -7.72
C GLY A 214 4.12 24.74 -8.93
N GLY A 215 3.64 25.96 -9.18
CA GLY A 215 2.87 26.30 -10.37
C GLY A 215 3.02 27.77 -10.77
N LYS A 216 4.25 28.17 -11.13
CA LYS A 216 4.64 29.06 -12.24
C LYS A 216 6.08 29.52 -12.04
N GLU A 217 6.89 29.26 -13.07
CA GLU A 217 8.36 29.41 -13.20
C GLU A 217 9.18 28.20 -12.75
#